data_AF-A0A522QI19-F1
#
_entry.id   AF-A0A522QI19-F1
#
_cell.length_a   1.000
_cell.length_b   1.000
_cell.length_c   1.000
_cell.angle_alpha   90.00
_cell.angle_beta   90.00
_cell.angle_gamma   90.00
#
_symmetry.space_group_name_H-M   'P 1'
#
loop_
_entity.id
_entity.type
_entity.pdbx_description
1 polymer ?
#
loop_
_entity_poly.entity_id
_entity_poly.type
_entity_poly.pdbx_seq_one_letter_code
_entity_poly.pdbx_strand_id
1 'polypeptide(L)'
;MNDENLRRRLGREVLARLGGDIPGISAHIGEDYEWGADPEVRVFRERKAGFRFLAFAFEPWRMWDLYVGVVVVGADELSLGFHISERAVGTCMMRLMKLAERIGATVRHYPVVVEYRADRPVVTVSAAKFESLVNIICELCRSMSAMAASIEPPDPMRA
;
A
#
# COMPACT_ATOMS: atom_id res chain seq x y z
N MET A 1 8.81 20.64 2.10
CA MET A 1 7.48 20.10 1.75
C MET A 1 7.10 19.20 2.91
N ASN A 2 5.95 19.38 3.57
CA ASN A 2 5.59 18.44 4.64
C ASN A 2 5.15 17.09 4.02
N ASP A 3 5.26 16.00 4.79
CA ASP A 3 5.14 14.65 4.25
C ASP A 3 3.75 14.36 3.69
N GLU A 4 2.70 14.98 4.27
CA GLU A 4 1.33 14.84 3.78
C GLU A 4 1.19 15.40 2.36
N ASN A 5 1.73 16.61 2.10
CA ASN A 5 1.73 17.18 0.76
C ASN A 5 2.49 16.31 -0.24
N LEU A 6 3.59 15.67 0.19
CA LEU A 6 4.32 14.72 -0.63
C LEU A 6 3.44 13.50 -0.99
N ARG A 7 2.81 12.86 0.00
CA ARG A 7 1.93 11.69 -0.23
C ARG A 7 0.75 12.03 -1.13
N ARG A 8 0.07 13.14 -0.88
CA ARG A 8 -1.05 13.59 -1.74
C ARG A 8 -0.58 13.88 -3.16
N ARG A 9 0.61 14.46 -3.33
CA ARG A 9 1.21 14.67 -4.66
C ARG A 9 1.55 13.34 -5.35
N LEU A 10 2.20 12.40 -4.67
CA LEU A 10 2.48 11.07 -5.21
C LEU A 10 1.19 10.36 -5.65
N GLY A 11 0.15 10.40 -4.81
CA GLY A 11 -1.18 9.85 -5.12
C GLY A 11 -1.73 10.38 -6.44
N ARG A 12 -1.78 11.71 -6.60
CA ARG A 12 -2.26 12.34 -7.84
C ARG A 12 -1.45 11.94 -9.08
N GLU A 13 -0.12 12.00 -8.99
CA GLU A 13 0.76 11.72 -10.13
C GLU A 13 0.71 10.26 -10.58
N VAL A 14 0.64 9.32 -9.63
CA VAL A 14 0.49 7.89 -9.94
C VAL A 14 -0.87 7.61 -10.57
N LEU A 15 -1.95 8.17 -10.01
CA LEU A 15 -3.30 8.01 -10.58
C LEU A 15 -3.41 8.61 -11.99
N ALA A 16 -2.78 9.76 -12.24
CA ALA A 16 -2.76 10.36 -13.57
C ALA A 16 -2.07 9.46 -14.62
N ARG A 17 -1.07 8.67 -14.22
CA ARG A 17 -0.35 7.74 -15.12
C ARG A 17 -1.05 6.40 -15.30
N LEU A 18 -1.72 5.90 -14.26
CA LEU A 18 -2.24 4.53 -14.23
C LEU A 18 -3.74 4.43 -14.39
N GLY A 19 -4.51 5.51 -14.18
CA GLY A 19 -5.98 5.44 -14.18
C GLY A 19 -6.57 4.90 -15.48
N GLY A 20 -5.90 5.10 -16.62
CA GLY A 20 -6.29 4.50 -17.91
C GLY A 20 -5.84 3.04 -18.09
N ASP A 21 -4.72 2.66 -17.48
CA ASP A 21 -4.12 1.32 -17.60
C ASP A 21 -4.73 0.31 -16.60
N ILE A 22 -5.14 0.80 -15.44
CA ILE A 22 -5.64 0.01 -14.30
C ILE A 22 -7.00 0.56 -13.88
N PRO A 23 -8.10 0.09 -14.50
CA PRO A 23 -9.45 0.44 -14.07
C PRO A 23 -9.65 0.09 -12.59
N GLY A 24 -10.23 1.00 -11.82
CA GLY A 24 -10.51 0.79 -10.39
C GLY A 24 -9.29 0.94 -9.46
N ILE A 25 -8.17 1.50 -9.94
CA ILE A 25 -7.10 1.95 -9.04
C ILE A 25 -7.54 3.20 -8.27
N SER A 26 -7.31 3.20 -6.95
CA SER A 26 -7.61 4.34 -6.08
C SER A 26 -6.46 4.61 -5.12
N ALA A 27 -6.27 5.89 -4.78
CA ALA A 27 -5.25 6.33 -3.83
C ALA A 27 -5.92 6.74 -2.50
N HIS A 28 -5.39 6.22 -1.40
CA HIS A 28 -5.95 6.39 -0.07
C HIS A 28 -4.90 6.97 0.88
N ILE A 29 -5.22 8.10 1.51
CA ILE A 29 -4.36 8.77 2.49
C ILE A 29 -4.81 8.32 3.87
N GLY A 30 -3.90 7.73 4.64
CA GLY A 30 -4.26 7.09 5.90
C GLY A 30 -4.87 8.04 6.93
N GLU A 31 -4.41 9.29 6.98
CA GLU A 31 -4.95 10.31 7.90
C GLU A 31 -6.44 10.58 7.67
N ASP A 32 -6.93 10.41 6.45
CA ASP A 32 -8.34 10.60 6.12
C ASP A 32 -9.23 9.49 6.78
N TYR A 33 -8.61 8.41 7.27
CA TYR A 33 -9.28 7.27 7.94
C TYR A 33 -9.17 7.29 9.46
N GLU A 34 -8.37 8.16 10.08
CA GLU A 34 -8.04 8.09 11.52
C GLU A 34 -9.29 8.05 12.42
N TRP A 35 -10.35 8.74 11.99
CA TRP A 35 -11.65 8.85 12.69
C TRP A 35 -12.75 7.98 12.08
N GLY A 36 -12.40 7.11 11.13
CA GLY A 36 -13.32 6.20 10.47
C GLY A 36 -13.89 5.13 11.38
N ALA A 37 -15.03 4.58 10.96
CA ALA A 37 -15.76 3.50 11.63
C ALA A 37 -15.40 2.10 11.10
N ASP A 38 -14.52 2.00 10.11
CA ASP A 38 -14.05 0.71 9.58
C ASP A 38 -13.43 -0.14 10.71
N PRO A 39 -13.73 -1.46 10.78
CA PRO A 39 -13.16 -2.34 11.79
C PRO A 39 -11.62 -2.29 11.86
N GLU A 40 -10.96 -2.11 10.71
CA GLU A 40 -9.51 -2.00 10.61
C GLU A 40 -8.96 -0.73 11.26
N VAL A 41 -9.68 0.38 11.17
CA VAL A 41 -9.31 1.65 11.82
C VAL A 41 -9.36 1.49 13.35
N ARG A 42 -10.36 0.77 13.87
CA ARG A 42 -10.43 0.43 15.31
C ARG A 42 -9.17 -0.32 15.75
N VAL A 43 -8.75 -1.33 14.99
CA VAL A 43 -7.53 -2.10 15.28
C VAL A 43 -6.28 -1.22 15.24
N PHE A 44 -6.16 -0.33 14.25
CA PHE A 44 -5.03 0.61 14.18
C PHE A 44 -4.96 1.50 15.43
N ARG A 45 -6.09 2.05 15.87
CA ARG A 45 -6.14 2.88 17.10
C ARG A 45 -5.79 2.08 18.35
N GLU A 46 -6.37 0.90 18.53
CA GLU A 46 -6.10 0.02 19.67
C GLU A 46 -4.62 -0.39 19.76
N ARG A 47 -3.99 -0.63 18.60
CA ARG A 47 -2.56 -1.00 18.51
C ARG A 47 -1.62 0.21 18.43
N LYS A 48 -2.14 1.44 18.54
CA LYS A 48 -1.40 2.70 18.41
C LYS A 48 -0.59 2.79 17.11
N ALA A 49 -1.10 2.18 16.05
CA ALA A 49 -0.54 2.27 14.72
C ALA A 49 -0.71 3.71 14.17
N GLY A 50 0.27 4.18 13.41
CA GLY A 50 0.19 5.49 12.76
C GLY A 50 -0.61 5.42 11.45
N PHE A 51 -1.39 6.48 11.18
CA PHE A 51 -2.13 6.67 9.93
C PHE A 51 -1.33 7.41 8.85
N ARG A 52 0.00 7.57 9.04
CA ARG A 52 0.89 8.27 8.09
C ARG A 52 1.30 7.37 6.93
N PHE A 53 0.36 7.09 6.04
CA PHE A 53 0.59 6.27 4.85
C PHE A 53 -0.18 6.76 3.63
N LEU A 54 0.25 6.30 2.47
CA LEU A 54 -0.49 6.34 1.21
C LEU A 54 -0.63 4.89 0.74
N ALA A 55 -1.84 4.48 0.37
CA ALA A 55 -2.12 3.15 -0.16
C ALA A 55 -2.77 3.25 -1.54
N PHE A 56 -2.32 2.41 -2.48
CA PHE A 56 -2.98 2.23 -3.77
C PHE A 56 -3.72 0.90 -3.79
N ALA A 57 -5.05 0.98 -3.82
CA ALA A 57 -5.94 -0.18 -3.85
C ALA A 57 -6.42 -0.47 -5.27
N PHE A 58 -6.98 -1.66 -5.48
CA PHE A 58 -7.39 -2.16 -6.80
C PHE A 58 -8.75 -2.83 -6.69
N GLU A 59 -9.80 -2.30 -7.32
CA GLU A 59 -11.10 -2.97 -7.32
C GLU A 59 -11.03 -4.40 -7.91
N PRO A 60 -11.83 -5.35 -7.40
CA PRO A 60 -12.82 -5.22 -6.32
C PRO A 60 -12.23 -5.36 -4.90
N TRP A 61 -10.90 -5.35 -4.74
CA TRP A 61 -10.27 -5.47 -3.43
C TRP A 61 -10.44 -4.20 -2.60
N ARG A 62 -10.71 -4.37 -1.30
CA ARG A 62 -10.68 -3.27 -0.34
C ARG A 62 -9.24 -2.83 -0.10
N MET A 63 -9.03 -1.53 0.11
CA MET A 63 -7.71 -0.99 0.46
C MET A 63 -7.09 -1.65 1.69
N TRP A 64 -7.91 -2.17 2.59
CA TRP A 64 -7.45 -2.82 3.82
C TRP A 64 -6.98 -4.26 3.61
N ASP A 65 -7.19 -4.85 2.42
CA ASP A 65 -6.90 -6.26 2.16
C ASP A 65 -5.68 -6.47 1.26
N LEU A 66 -5.54 -5.67 0.21
CA LEU A 66 -4.46 -5.80 -0.76
C LEU A 66 -4.18 -4.44 -1.40
N TYR A 67 -2.95 -3.97 -1.29
CA TYR A 67 -2.57 -2.66 -1.80
C TYR A 67 -1.06 -2.49 -1.99
N VAL A 68 -0.65 -1.48 -2.74
CA VAL A 68 0.73 -0.97 -2.72
C VAL A 68 0.82 0.12 -1.67
N GLY A 69 1.67 -0.09 -0.66
CA GLY A 69 1.85 0.84 0.44
C GLY A 69 3.03 1.78 0.24
N VAL A 70 2.88 3.02 0.70
CA VAL A 70 3.93 4.03 0.84
C VAL A 70 3.84 4.56 2.28
N VAL A 71 4.76 4.14 3.13
CA VAL A 71 4.77 4.40 4.58
C VAL A 71 5.92 5.33 4.92
N VAL A 72 5.65 6.39 5.68
CA VAL A 72 6.72 7.26 6.20
C VAL A 72 7.40 6.59 7.38
N VAL A 73 8.72 6.38 7.28
CA VAL A 73 9.53 5.73 8.32
C VAL A 73 10.57 6.67 8.95
N GLY A 74 10.79 7.84 8.34
CA GLY A 74 11.66 8.91 8.83
C GLY A 74 11.27 10.25 8.20
N ALA A 75 11.98 11.34 8.54
CA ALA A 75 11.63 12.68 8.08
C ALA A 75 11.60 12.80 6.54
N ASP A 76 12.55 12.15 5.86
CA ASP A 76 12.65 12.13 4.40
C ASP A 76 12.70 10.69 3.88
N GLU A 77 12.19 9.73 4.63
CA GLU A 77 12.36 8.30 4.34
C GLU A 77 11.02 7.58 4.17
N LEU A 78 10.89 6.86 3.05
CA LEU A 78 9.72 6.08 2.72
C LEU A 78 10.05 4.58 2.62
N SER A 79 9.22 3.75 3.23
CA SER A 79 9.10 2.32 2.89
C SER A 79 8.01 2.15 1.86
N LEU A 80 8.24 1.34 0.83
CA LEU A 80 7.30 1.12 -0.25
C LEU A 80 7.31 -0.33 -0.71
N GLY A 81 6.13 -0.89 -0.93
CA GLY A 81 6.03 -2.33 -1.10
C GLY A 81 4.63 -2.85 -1.36
N PHE A 82 4.55 -4.18 -1.41
CA PHE A 82 3.31 -4.94 -1.54
C PHE A 82 2.78 -5.29 -0.17
N HIS A 83 1.52 -4.94 0.12
CA HIS A 83 0.90 -5.16 1.42
C HIS A 83 -0.36 -6.01 1.24
N ILE A 84 -0.54 -6.99 2.13
CA ILE A 84 -1.78 -7.75 2.26
C ILE A 84 -2.19 -7.84 3.73
N SER A 85 -3.49 -7.89 4.01
CA SER A 85 -4.00 -8.15 5.36
C SER A 85 -3.74 -9.59 5.80
N GLU A 86 -3.78 -9.86 7.11
CA GLU A 86 -3.78 -11.24 7.63
C GLU A 86 -4.93 -12.08 7.05
N ARG A 87 -6.06 -11.45 6.69
CA ARG A 87 -7.21 -12.15 6.08
C ARG A 87 -6.91 -12.65 4.67
N ALA A 88 -6.15 -11.87 3.91
CA ALA A 88 -5.79 -12.20 2.54
C ALA A 88 -4.66 -13.25 2.45
N VAL A 89 -3.99 -13.60 3.57
CA VAL A 89 -2.84 -14.51 3.59
C VAL A 89 -3.12 -15.85 2.92
N GLY A 90 -4.25 -16.49 3.25
CA GLY A 90 -4.58 -17.82 2.73
C GLY A 90 -4.59 -17.87 1.21
N THR A 91 -4.98 -16.77 0.56
CA THR A 91 -5.12 -16.68 -0.89
C THR A 91 -3.94 -15.99 -1.57
N CYS A 92 -3.26 -15.08 -0.87
CA CYS A 92 -2.28 -14.17 -1.46
C CYS A 92 -0.82 -14.49 -1.11
N MET A 93 -0.53 -15.23 -0.04
CA MET A 93 0.83 -15.36 0.50
C MET A 93 1.86 -15.83 -0.53
N MET A 94 1.58 -16.93 -1.25
CA MET A 94 2.52 -17.43 -2.26
C MET A 94 2.79 -16.43 -3.39
N ARG A 95 1.80 -15.62 -3.76
CA ARG A 95 1.94 -14.61 -4.82
C ARG A 95 2.67 -13.38 -4.30
N LEU A 96 2.42 -12.98 -3.05
CA LEU A 96 3.20 -11.94 -2.37
C LEU A 96 4.68 -12.33 -2.29
N MET A 97 5.01 -13.59 -1.96
CA MET A 97 6.39 -14.08 -1.95
C MET A 97 7.05 -13.98 -3.34
N LYS A 98 6.34 -14.37 -4.41
CA LYS A 98 6.84 -14.22 -5.80
C LYS A 98 7.05 -12.75 -6.19
N LEU A 99 6.16 -11.85 -5.76
CA LEU A 99 6.33 -10.42 -5.97
C LEU A 99 7.52 -9.87 -5.16
N ALA A 100 7.72 -10.33 -3.93
CA ALA A 100 8.85 -9.96 -3.07
C ALA A 100 10.19 -10.33 -3.73
N GLU A 101 10.31 -11.55 -4.26
CA GLU A 101 11.51 -12.01 -4.99
C GLU A 101 11.86 -11.09 -6.16
N ARG A 102 10.86 -10.66 -6.94
CA ARG A 102 11.04 -9.77 -8.10
C ARG A 102 11.63 -8.41 -7.74
N ILE A 103 11.33 -7.90 -6.54
CA ILE A 103 11.82 -6.61 -6.07
C ILE A 103 13.00 -6.74 -5.10
N GLY A 104 13.52 -7.97 -4.90
CA GLY A 104 14.61 -8.25 -3.96
C GLY A 104 14.23 -8.01 -2.49
N ALA A 105 12.95 -8.18 -2.14
CA ALA A 105 12.42 -7.99 -0.80
C ALA A 105 12.12 -9.32 -0.10
N THR A 106 11.89 -9.25 1.21
CA THR A 106 11.42 -10.39 2.01
C THR A 106 10.06 -10.08 2.58
N VAL A 107 9.16 -11.07 2.58
CA VAL A 107 7.86 -10.94 3.24
C VAL A 107 8.06 -10.94 4.75
N ARG A 108 7.51 -9.93 5.43
CA ARG A 108 7.54 -9.80 6.90
C ARG A 108 6.14 -9.56 7.43
N HIS A 109 5.87 -10.10 8.61
CA HIS A 109 4.63 -9.86 9.34
C HIS A 109 4.76 -8.61 10.22
N TYR A 110 3.77 -7.73 10.12
CA TYR A 110 3.65 -6.50 10.89
C TYR A 110 2.41 -6.59 11.78
N PRO A 111 2.53 -7.17 12.98
CA PRO A 111 1.36 -7.42 13.83
C PRO A 111 0.64 -6.12 14.21
N VAL A 112 1.34 -5.00 14.39
CA VAL A 112 0.74 -3.72 14.79
C VAL A 112 -0.36 -3.25 13.83
N VAL A 113 -0.21 -3.55 12.54
CA VAL A 113 -1.17 -3.17 11.48
C VAL A 113 -1.91 -4.37 10.89
N VAL A 114 -1.65 -5.59 11.40
CA VAL A 114 -2.32 -6.83 10.99
C VAL A 114 -2.10 -7.14 9.49
N GLU A 115 -0.84 -7.03 9.06
CA GLU A 115 -0.45 -7.13 7.65
C GLU A 115 0.81 -7.95 7.43
N TYR A 116 0.92 -8.50 6.23
CA TYR A 116 2.18 -8.99 5.67
C TYR A 116 2.64 -8.05 4.57
N ARG A 117 3.92 -7.67 4.60
CA ARG A 117 4.49 -6.71 3.67
C ARG A 117 5.76 -7.23 3.02
N ALA A 118 5.94 -6.88 1.75
CA ALA A 118 7.19 -7.06 1.02
C ALA A 118 7.66 -5.68 0.55
N ASP A 119 8.52 -5.08 1.37
CA ASP A 119 9.00 -3.71 1.17
C ASP A 119 10.37 -3.70 0.50
N ARG A 120 10.56 -2.76 -0.43
CA ARG A 120 11.88 -2.43 -0.96
C ARG A 120 12.74 -1.79 0.15
N PRO A 121 14.07 -1.73 -0.02
CA PRO A 121 14.91 -0.90 0.83
C PRO A 121 14.37 0.53 0.93
N VAL A 122 14.48 1.13 2.12
CA VAL A 122 13.99 2.48 2.40
C VAL A 122 14.57 3.48 1.39
N VAL A 123 13.70 4.34 0.87
CA VAL A 123 14.06 5.35 -0.11
C VAL A 123 14.07 6.73 0.54
N THR A 124 15.20 7.42 0.45
CA THR A 124 15.30 8.84 0.81
C THR A 124 14.69 9.70 -0.29
N VAL A 125 13.72 10.53 0.08
CA VAL A 125 13.00 11.42 -0.82
C VAL A 125 13.81 12.69 -1.04
N SER A 126 13.92 13.09 -2.30
CA SER A 126 14.38 14.44 -2.66
C SER A 126 13.63 14.91 -3.90
N ALA A 127 13.61 16.22 -4.13
CA ALA A 127 12.96 16.79 -5.31
C ALA A 127 13.51 16.18 -6.62
N ALA A 128 14.82 15.94 -6.70
CA ALA A 128 15.48 15.33 -7.86
C ALA A 128 15.08 13.86 -8.10
N LYS A 129 14.54 13.17 -7.07
CA LYS A 129 14.15 11.76 -7.14
C LYS A 129 12.65 11.53 -7.25
N PHE A 130 11.84 12.61 -7.25
CA PHE A 130 10.39 12.50 -7.22
C PHE A 130 9.82 11.68 -8.39
N GLU A 131 10.28 11.95 -9.62
CA GLU A 131 9.85 11.21 -10.81
C GLU A 131 10.22 9.72 -10.76
N SER A 132 11.42 9.42 -10.29
CA SER A 132 11.86 8.04 -10.09
C SER A 132 10.97 7.32 -9.06
N LEU A 133 10.60 8.00 -7.99
CA LEU A 133 9.69 7.46 -6.97
C LEU A 133 8.29 7.18 -7.54
N VAL A 134 7.73 8.10 -8.34
CA VAL A 134 6.45 7.88 -9.04
C VAL A 134 6.54 6.66 -9.96
N ASN A 135 7.61 6.52 -10.73
CA ASN A 135 7.79 5.38 -11.64
C ASN A 135 7.90 4.05 -10.88
N ILE A 136 8.65 4.02 -9.78
CA ILE A 136 8.76 2.83 -8.92
C ILE A 136 7.38 2.43 -8.38
N ILE A 137 6.60 3.38 -7.86
CA ILE A 137 5.25 3.10 -7.36
C ILE A 137 4.37 2.58 -8.51
N CYS A 138 4.50 3.15 -9.71
CA CYS A 138 3.74 2.68 -10.87
C CYS A 138 4.06 1.22 -11.24
N GLU A 139 5.32 0.83 -11.21
CA GLU A 139 5.74 -0.56 -11.45
C GLU A 139 5.19 -1.53 -10.41
N LEU A 140 5.20 -1.12 -9.13
CA LEU A 140 4.59 -1.89 -8.05
C LEU A 140 3.08 -2.03 -8.28
N CYS A 141 2.38 -0.92 -8.58
CA CYS A 141 0.94 -0.93 -8.80
C CYS A 141 0.54 -1.84 -9.97
N ARG A 142 1.28 -1.81 -11.09
CA ARG A 142 1.03 -2.73 -12.22
C ARG A 142 1.20 -4.19 -11.81
N SER A 143 2.24 -4.50 -11.05
CA SER A 143 2.51 -5.87 -10.59
C SER A 143 1.44 -6.37 -9.61
N MET A 144 1.02 -5.51 -8.69
CA MET A 144 0.02 -5.82 -7.67
C MET A 144 -1.38 -5.92 -8.27
N SER A 145 -1.75 -5.02 -9.20
CA SER A 145 -3.02 -5.08 -9.93
C SER A 145 -3.17 -6.39 -10.71
N ALA A 146 -2.13 -6.83 -11.41
CA ALA A 146 -2.14 -8.11 -12.12
C ALA A 146 -2.38 -9.30 -11.16
N MET A 147 -1.83 -9.23 -9.95
CA MET A 147 -2.13 -10.20 -8.90
C MET A 147 -3.59 -10.10 -8.44
N ALA A 148 -4.06 -8.90 -8.09
CA ALA A 148 -5.42 -8.64 -7.59
C ALA A 148 -6.51 -9.10 -8.58
N ALA A 149 -6.31 -8.92 -9.88
CA ALA A 149 -7.26 -9.30 -10.91
C ALA A 149 -7.40 -10.83 -11.12
N SER A 150 -6.52 -11.63 -10.53
CA SER A 150 -6.43 -13.07 -10.77
C SER A 150 -6.74 -13.92 -9.54
N ILE A 151 -7.31 -13.28 -8.51
CA ILE A 151 -7.69 -13.89 -7.24
C ILE A 151 -8.96 -13.19 -6.75
N GLU A 152 -9.89 -13.94 -6.19
CA GLU A 152 -11.08 -13.37 -5.55
C GLU A 152 -10.72 -12.72 -4.19
N PRO A 153 -11.29 -11.54 -3.87
CA PRO A 153 -11.14 -10.94 -2.55
C PRO A 153 -11.72 -11.85 -1.45
N PRO A 154 -11.18 -11.80 -0.22
CA PRO A 154 -11.82 -12.44 0.93
C PRO A 154 -13.14 -11.72 1.29
N ASP A 155 -14.01 -12.43 2.01
CA ASP A 155 -15.22 -11.82 2.59
C ASP A 155 -14.87 -10.64 3.52
N PRO A 156 -15.67 -9.55 3.53
CA PRO A 156 -15.44 -8.42 4.43
C PRO A 156 -15.48 -8.81 5.92
N MET A 157 -14.72 -8.10 6.75
CA MET A 157 -14.89 -8.22 8.21
C MET A 157 -16.30 -7.83 8.62
N ARG A 158 -16.94 -8.69 9.41
CA ARG A 158 -18.18 -8.35 10.11
C ARG A 158 -17.83 -7.44 11.30
N ALA A 159 -18.63 -6.40 11.51
CA ALA A 159 -18.41 -5.35 12.51
C ALA A 159 -18.43 -5.87 13.95
#